data_AF-A0A3P2A2R8-F1
#
_entry.id   AF-A0A3P2A2R8-F1
#
_cell.length_a   1.000
_cell.length_b   1.000
_cell.length_c   1.000
_cell.angle_alpha   90.00
_cell.angle_beta   90.00
_cell.angle_gamma   90.00
#
_symmetry.space_group_name_H-M   'P 1'
#
loop_
_entity.id
_entity.type
_entity.pdbx_description
1 polymer ?
#
loop_
_entity_poly.entity_id
_entity_poly.type
_entity_poly.pdbx_seq_one_letter_code
_entity_poly.pdbx_strand_id
1 'polypeptide(L)'
;HLPPRLTDFRHRYEHHLILKTADAGIAETRDYLNQLFTDPQQGAFFECTPDEAQAAMLHRFAVASAAVRYRAVHPRDTEDIVALDIALRRNDHDWFEQLPPELDAKIARKLYYGHFFCHVFHQDYIVKKGEDCLAVEHAMWKLLDQRGAHYPAEHNVGHLYPAAPALRDFYRSLDPTNRFNAGIGQTSKQKDWQ
;
A
#
# COMPACT_ATOMS: atom_id res chain seq x y z
N HIS A 1 3.98 -2.95 -23.80
CA HIS A 1 3.68 -1.56 -23.42
C HIS A 1 4.78 -0.99 -22.54
N LEU A 2 5.33 -1.76 -21.58
CA LEU A 2 6.53 -1.34 -20.86
C LEU A 2 7.79 -1.48 -21.72
N PRO A 3 8.77 -0.55 -21.57
CA PRO A 3 10.13 -0.71 -22.09
C PRO A 3 10.76 -2.06 -21.70
N PRO A 4 11.57 -2.68 -22.59
CA PRO A 4 12.19 -3.98 -22.34
C PRO A 4 13.01 -4.05 -21.05
N ARG A 5 13.76 -2.99 -20.72
CA ARG A 5 14.64 -2.96 -19.54
C ARG A 5 13.87 -3.04 -18.22
N LEU A 6 12.70 -2.41 -18.13
CA LEU A 6 11.80 -2.56 -16.97
C LEU A 6 11.25 -3.98 -16.84
N THR A 7 11.01 -4.65 -17.97
CA THR A 7 10.53 -6.03 -18.00
C THR A 7 11.65 -7.01 -17.60
N ASP A 8 12.88 -6.79 -18.08
CA ASP A 8 14.07 -7.54 -17.66
C ASP A 8 14.30 -7.43 -16.15
N PHE A 9 14.23 -6.20 -15.60
CA PHE A 9 14.38 -5.99 -14.16
C PHE A 9 13.36 -6.77 -13.34
N ARG A 10 12.08 -6.80 -13.78
CA ARG A 10 11.04 -7.63 -13.16
C ARG A 10 11.35 -9.12 -13.15
N HIS A 11 12.03 -9.63 -14.18
CA HIS A 11 12.41 -11.05 -14.20
C HIS A 11 13.58 -11.36 -13.26
N ARG A 12 14.40 -10.36 -12.93
CA ARG A 12 15.61 -10.51 -12.13
C ARG A 12 15.42 -10.20 -10.65
N TYR A 13 14.54 -9.26 -10.33
CA TYR A 13 14.36 -8.74 -8.97
C TYR A 13 12.88 -8.74 -8.60
N GLU A 14 12.55 -9.22 -7.41
CA GLU A 14 11.18 -9.23 -6.89
C GLU A 14 10.74 -7.85 -6.40
N HIS A 15 11.67 -7.11 -5.78
CA HIS A 15 11.42 -5.79 -5.21
C HIS A 15 12.01 -4.70 -6.08
N HIS A 16 11.19 -3.70 -6.41
CA HIS A 16 11.61 -2.55 -7.20
C HIS A 16 11.38 -1.25 -6.42
N LEU A 17 12.38 -0.39 -6.42
CA LEU A 17 12.30 0.97 -5.90
C LEU A 17 12.48 1.96 -7.05
N ILE A 18 11.45 2.76 -7.34
CA ILE A 18 11.58 3.89 -8.26
C ILE A 18 12.07 5.09 -7.45
N LEU A 19 13.36 5.41 -7.60
CA LEU A 19 13.99 6.52 -6.92
C LEU A 19 14.09 7.73 -7.86
N LYS A 20 13.33 8.78 -7.56
CA LYS A 20 13.37 10.05 -8.30
C LYS A 20 14.16 11.09 -7.51
N THR A 21 15.25 11.58 -8.08
CA THR A 21 16.11 12.59 -7.48
C THR A 21 16.21 13.83 -8.36
N ALA A 22 16.69 14.93 -7.78
CA ALA A 22 16.83 16.22 -8.45
C ALA A 22 18.12 16.91 -8.02
N ASP A 23 18.57 17.87 -8.83
CA ASP A 23 19.71 18.74 -8.56
C ASP A 23 20.97 17.96 -8.15
N ALA A 24 21.66 18.41 -7.08
CA ALA A 24 22.84 17.76 -6.56
C ALA A 24 22.59 16.30 -6.10
N GLY A 25 21.35 15.98 -5.72
CA GLY A 25 20.96 14.63 -5.28
C GLY A 25 21.05 13.58 -6.39
N ILE A 26 21.10 13.99 -7.67
CA ILE A 26 21.30 13.06 -8.79
C ILE A 26 22.69 12.43 -8.71
N ALA A 27 23.74 13.24 -8.56
CA ALA A 27 25.12 12.76 -8.49
C ALA A 27 25.36 11.95 -7.22
N GLU A 28 24.91 12.47 -6.07
CA GLU A 28 25.01 11.79 -4.78
C GLU A 28 24.38 10.39 -4.81
N THR A 29 23.16 10.28 -5.36
CA THR A 29 22.46 9.00 -5.45
C THR A 29 23.15 8.04 -6.40
N ARG A 30 23.60 8.52 -7.57
CA ARG A 30 24.35 7.69 -8.53
C ARG A 30 25.60 7.10 -7.88
N ASP A 31 26.38 7.93 -7.21
CA ASP A 31 27.64 7.51 -6.58
C ASP A 31 27.38 6.50 -5.47
N TYR A 32 26.37 6.76 -4.62
CA TYR A 32 25.97 5.83 -3.58
C TYR A 32 25.51 4.47 -4.13
N LEU A 33 24.64 4.46 -5.15
CA LEU A 33 24.12 3.21 -5.73
C LEU A 33 25.21 2.42 -6.48
N ASN A 34 26.17 3.09 -7.12
CA ASN A 34 27.33 2.43 -7.73
C ASN A 34 28.18 1.70 -6.67
N GLN A 35 28.38 2.32 -5.51
CA GLN A 35 29.09 1.69 -4.40
C GLN A 35 28.29 0.52 -3.81
N LEU A 36 26.99 0.72 -3.57
CA LEU A 36 26.11 -0.29 -2.98
C LEU A 36 26.00 -1.54 -3.86
N PHE A 37 25.81 -1.38 -5.16
CA PHE A 37 25.62 -2.47 -6.12
C PHE A 37 26.91 -2.88 -6.84
N THR A 38 28.07 -2.64 -6.23
CA THR A 38 29.34 -3.23 -6.70
C THR A 38 29.31 -4.76 -6.62
N ASP A 39 28.59 -5.31 -5.63
CA ASP A 39 28.26 -6.73 -5.55
C ASP A 39 26.91 -7.00 -6.26
N PRO A 40 26.90 -7.73 -7.39
CA PRO A 40 25.67 -8.04 -8.12
C PRO A 40 24.66 -8.88 -7.32
N GLN A 41 25.07 -9.54 -6.23
CA GLN A 41 24.16 -10.30 -5.37
C GLN A 41 23.25 -9.40 -4.52
N GLN A 42 23.65 -8.14 -4.27
CA GLN A 42 22.85 -7.19 -3.50
C GLN A 42 21.72 -6.55 -4.31
N GLY A 43 21.83 -6.59 -5.65
CA GLY A 43 20.85 -6.01 -6.56
C GLY A 43 21.52 -5.29 -7.73
N ALA A 44 20.74 -4.46 -8.40
CA ALA A 44 21.24 -3.55 -9.42
C ALA A 44 20.33 -2.32 -9.53
N PHE A 45 20.83 -1.28 -10.18
CA PHE A 45 20.04 -0.12 -10.58
C PHE A 45 20.38 0.28 -12.01
N PHE A 46 19.54 1.11 -12.61
CA PHE A 46 19.86 1.80 -13.84
C PHE A 46 19.21 3.18 -13.84
N GLU A 47 19.84 4.12 -14.53
CA GLU A 47 19.23 5.43 -14.76
C GLU A 47 18.24 5.33 -15.90
N CYS A 48 16.99 5.69 -15.61
CA CYS A 48 15.91 5.67 -16.58
C CYS A 48 16.15 6.73 -17.66
N THR A 49 15.86 6.38 -18.91
CA THR A 49 15.57 7.38 -19.93
C THR A 49 14.26 8.10 -19.60
N PRO A 50 13.95 9.26 -20.22
CA PRO A 50 12.66 9.93 -20.02
C PRO A 50 11.46 9.01 -20.24
N ASP A 51 11.49 8.19 -21.29
CA ASP A 51 10.41 7.25 -21.61
C ASP A 51 10.25 6.15 -20.56
N GLU A 52 11.36 5.62 -20.05
CA GLU A 52 11.34 4.62 -18.98
C GLU A 52 10.86 5.20 -17.66
N ALA A 53 11.28 6.42 -17.32
CA ALA A 53 10.84 7.10 -16.12
C ALA A 53 9.32 7.34 -16.17
N GLN A 54 8.81 7.83 -17.30
CA GLN A 54 7.37 8.01 -17.50
C GLN A 54 6.63 6.67 -17.42
N ALA A 55 7.10 5.63 -18.12
CA ALA A 55 6.48 4.32 -18.10
C ALA A 55 6.47 3.68 -16.70
N ALA A 56 7.58 3.76 -15.96
CA ALA A 56 7.70 3.23 -14.60
C ALA A 56 6.72 3.92 -13.64
N MET A 57 6.65 5.25 -13.68
CA MET A 57 5.71 6.01 -12.84
C MET A 57 4.25 5.70 -13.18
N LEU A 58 3.88 5.71 -14.46
CA LEU A 58 2.52 5.34 -14.89
C LEU A 58 2.16 3.92 -14.46
N HIS A 59 3.10 2.98 -14.59
CA HIS A 59 2.88 1.60 -14.18
C HIS A 59 2.66 1.48 -12.67
N ARG A 60 3.48 2.19 -11.86
CA ARG A 60 3.34 2.24 -10.40
C ARG A 60 1.98 2.79 -9.95
N PHE A 61 1.44 3.81 -10.61
CA PHE A 61 0.12 4.36 -10.26
C PHE A 61 -1.05 3.51 -10.75
N ALA A 62 -0.86 2.71 -11.81
CA ALA A 62 -1.91 1.84 -12.33
C ALA A 62 -2.24 0.64 -11.41
N VAL A 63 -1.36 0.28 -10.46
CA VAL A 63 -1.47 -0.93 -9.63
C VAL A 63 -2.79 -0.99 -8.85
N ALA A 64 -3.23 0.11 -8.23
CA ALA A 64 -4.48 0.15 -7.48
C ALA A 64 -5.71 -0.22 -8.35
N SER A 65 -5.72 0.25 -9.60
CA SER A 65 -6.78 -0.12 -10.56
C SER A 65 -6.64 -1.56 -11.05
N ALA A 66 -5.43 -2.12 -11.08
CA ALA A 66 -5.20 -3.49 -11.52
C ALA A 66 -5.83 -4.52 -10.58
N ALA A 67 -5.80 -4.30 -9.26
CA ALA A 67 -6.47 -5.16 -8.28
C ALA A 67 -7.99 -5.21 -8.54
N VAL A 68 -8.62 -4.04 -8.68
CA VAL A 68 -10.06 -3.91 -8.98
C VAL A 68 -10.44 -4.60 -10.28
N ARG A 69 -9.63 -4.44 -11.33
CA ARG A 69 -9.84 -5.12 -12.62
C ARG A 69 -9.66 -6.62 -12.52
N TYR A 70 -8.66 -7.10 -11.77
CA TYR A 70 -8.43 -8.53 -11.58
C TYR A 70 -9.62 -9.19 -10.92
N ARG A 71 -10.14 -8.62 -9.82
CA ARG A 71 -11.37 -9.08 -9.16
C ARG A 71 -12.55 -9.15 -10.14
N ALA A 72 -12.75 -8.09 -10.93
CA ALA A 72 -13.88 -7.99 -11.84
C ALA A 72 -13.89 -9.06 -12.95
N VAL A 73 -12.72 -9.53 -13.39
CA VAL A 73 -12.60 -10.54 -14.45
C VAL A 73 -12.48 -11.98 -13.93
N HIS A 74 -12.29 -12.19 -12.61
CA HIS A 74 -12.23 -13.51 -11.96
C HIS A 74 -13.33 -13.72 -10.89
N PRO A 75 -14.61 -13.39 -11.15
CA PRO A 75 -15.66 -13.39 -10.12
C PRO A 75 -15.98 -14.78 -9.53
N ARG A 76 -15.55 -15.85 -10.21
CA ARG A 76 -15.73 -17.24 -9.75
C ARG A 76 -14.64 -17.69 -8.78
N ASP A 77 -13.48 -17.06 -8.82
CA ASP A 77 -12.29 -17.50 -8.10
C ASP A 77 -11.93 -16.58 -6.93
N THR A 78 -12.51 -15.37 -6.90
CA THR A 78 -12.18 -14.33 -5.90
C THR A 78 -13.43 -13.77 -5.21
N GLU A 79 -13.28 -13.41 -3.94
CA GLU A 79 -14.19 -12.50 -3.24
C GLU A 79 -13.77 -11.03 -3.46
N ASP A 80 -14.10 -10.16 -2.50
CA ASP A 80 -13.71 -8.76 -2.51
C ASP A 80 -12.21 -8.57 -2.18
N ILE A 81 -11.74 -7.33 -2.30
CA ILE A 81 -10.38 -6.92 -1.99
C ILE A 81 -10.34 -6.42 -0.55
N VAL A 82 -9.42 -6.95 0.24
CA VAL A 82 -9.02 -6.32 1.50
C VAL A 82 -7.88 -5.37 1.18
N ALA A 83 -8.11 -4.07 1.31
CA ALA A 83 -7.15 -3.02 0.95
C ALA A 83 -6.68 -2.30 2.22
N LEU A 84 -5.40 -2.48 2.57
CA LEU A 84 -4.79 -1.88 3.76
C LEU A 84 -3.86 -0.75 3.37
N ASP A 85 -4.00 0.37 4.08
CA ASP A 85 -3.18 1.56 3.93
C ASP A 85 -2.42 1.83 5.22
N ILE A 86 -1.14 1.46 5.24
CA ILE A 86 -0.37 1.31 6.49
C ILE A 86 0.87 2.21 6.49
N ALA A 87 1.19 2.75 7.66
CA ALA A 87 2.42 3.46 7.97
C ALA A 87 3.20 2.67 9.03
N LEU A 88 4.36 2.15 8.67
CA LEU A 88 5.24 1.46 9.61
C LEU A 88 5.99 2.48 10.48
N ARG A 89 6.57 1.99 11.59
CA ARG A 89 7.45 2.82 12.41
C ARG A 89 8.67 3.24 11.58
N ARG A 90 9.17 4.44 11.82
CA ARG A 90 10.36 4.99 11.12
C ARG A 90 11.63 4.18 11.36
N ASN A 91 11.69 3.40 12.43
CA ASN A 91 12.79 2.51 12.79
C ASN A 91 12.46 1.02 12.57
N ASP A 92 11.43 0.70 11.78
CA ASP A 92 11.09 -0.67 11.43
C ASP A 92 12.03 -1.18 10.34
N HIS A 93 12.78 -2.24 10.63
CA HIS A 93 13.73 -2.83 9.68
C HIS A 93 13.12 -3.97 8.85
N ASP A 94 12.01 -4.56 9.31
CA ASP A 94 11.41 -5.76 8.74
C ASP A 94 10.23 -5.41 7.83
N TRP A 95 10.40 -4.39 6.98
CA TRP A 95 9.32 -3.75 6.21
C TRP A 95 8.45 -4.73 5.41
N PHE A 96 9.05 -5.79 4.85
CA PHE A 96 8.35 -6.79 4.05
C PHE A 96 7.56 -7.76 4.91
N GLU A 97 6.27 -7.90 4.61
CA GLU A 97 5.36 -8.73 5.38
C GLU A 97 5.58 -10.23 5.17
N GLN A 98 5.47 -10.98 6.26
CA GLN A 98 5.33 -12.43 6.23
C GLN A 98 4.05 -12.81 6.96
N LEU A 99 3.02 -13.21 6.20
CA LEU A 99 1.74 -13.62 6.77
C LEU A 99 1.86 -15.00 7.43
N PRO A 100 1.15 -15.22 8.54
CA PRO A 100 0.94 -16.56 9.07
C PRO A 100 0.34 -17.48 7.99
N PRO A 101 0.78 -18.76 7.88
CA PRO A 101 0.35 -19.66 6.81
C PRO A 101 -1.17 -19.80 6.65
N GLU A 102 -1.91 -19.78 7.75
CA GLU A 102 -3.37 -19.87 7.78
C GLU A 102 -4.06 -18.66 7.15
N LEU A 103 -3.44 -17.48 7.25
CA LEU A 103 -3.95 -16.25 6.66
C LEU A 103 -3.52 -16.15 5.20
N ASP A 104 -2.25 -16.47 4.90
CA ASP A 104 -1.73 -16.52 3.53
C ASP A 104 -2.52 -17.50 2.65
N ALA A 105 -2.94 -18.65 3.22
CA ALA A 105 -3.76 -19.63 2.53
C ALA A 105 -5.13 -19.10 2.06
N LYS A 106 -5.65 -18.01 2.64
CA LYS A 106 -6.92 -17.36 2.25
C LYS A 106 -6.74 -16.37 1.09
N ILE A 107 -5.51 -16.01 0.76
CA ILE A 107 -5.20 -14.97 -0.23
C ILE A 107 -4.90 -15.60 -1.60
N ALA A 108 -5.54 -15.09 -2.65
CA ALA A 108 -5.27 -15.48 -4.03
C ALA A 108 -4.09 -14.69 -4.62
N ARG A 109 -4.01 -13.39 -4.33
CA ARG A 109 -2.94 -12.48 -4.77
C ARG A 109 -2.65 -11.43 -3.70
N LYS A 110 -1.37 -11.12 -3.52
CA LYS A 110 -0.85 -10.05 -2.66
C LYS A 110 -0.23 -9.00 -3.55
N LEU A 111 -0.70 -7.75 -3.45
CA LEU A 111 -0.18 -6.63 -4.21
C LEU A 111 0.40 -5.61 -3.21
N TYR A 112 1.71 -5.43 -3.27
CA TYR A 112 2.44 -4.53 -2.38
C TYR A 112 3.05 -3.40 -3.17
N TYR A 113 2.71 -2.17 -2.80
CA TYR A 113 3.23 -0.95 -3.42
C TYR A 113 3.08 0.22 -2.46
N GLY A 114 3.96 1.22 -2.51
CA GLY A 114 3.90 2.28 -1.51
C GLY A 114 4.84 3.43 -1.78
N HIS A 115 5.07 4.22 -0.73
CA HIS A 115 6.02 5.33 -0.65
C HIS A 115 7.13 4.93 0.31
N PHE A 116 8.15 4.26 -0.23
CA PHE A 116 9.11 3.47 0.56
C PHE A 116 9.80 4.29 1.67
N PHE A 117 10.34 5.47 1.36
CA PHE A 117 11.02 6.30 2.36
C PHE A 117 10.10 6.92 3.42
N CYS A 118 8.79 6.98 3.17
CA CYS A 118 7.81 7.38 4.17
C CYS A 118 7.39 6.21 5.07
N HIS A 119 7.84 4.98 4.77
CA HIS A 119 7.35 3.75 5.38
C HIS A 119 5.83 3.57 5.23
N VAL A 120 5.26 4.11 4.14
CA VAL A 120 3.83 3.99 3.81
C VAL A 120 3.66 2.94 2.72
N PHE A 121 2.79 1.96 2.96
CA PHE A 121 2.51 0.86 2.05
C PHE A 121 1.01 0.67 1.86
N HIS A 122 0.63 0.45 0.61
CA HIS A 122 -0.67 -0.09 0.26
C HIS A 122 -0.50 -1.59 0.03
N GLN A 123 -1.31 -2.36 0.73
CA GLN A 123 -1.33 -3.80 0.64
C GLN A 123 -2.73 -4.24 0.25
N ASP A 124 -2.89 -4.59 -1.03
CA ASP A 124 -4.15 -5.07 -1.58
C ASP A 124 -4.12 -6.59 -1.65
N TYR A 125 -5.06 -7.22 -0.95
CA TYR A 125 -5.22 -8.66 -0.90
C TYR A 125 -6.47 -9.06 -1.66
N ILE A 126 -6.29 -9.87 -2.71
CA ILE A 126 -7.40 -10.49 -3.41
C ILE A 126 -7.74 -11.78 -2.67
N VAL A 127 -8.89 -11.82 -2.00
CA VAL A 127 -9.32 -12.94 -1.17
C VAL A 127 -9.88 -14.08 -2.04
N LYS A 128 -9.57 -15.33 -1.70
CA LYS A 128 -10.08 -16.52 -2.42
C LYS A 128 -11.59 -16.64 -2.25
N LYS A 129 -12.27 -17.20 -3.26
CA LYS A 129 -13.71 -17.47 -3.20
C LYS A 129 -14.09 -18.29 -1.97
N GLY A 130 -15.18 -17.88 -1.29
CA GLY A 130 -15.72 -18.55 -0.11
C GLY A 130 -15.08 -18.17 1.23
N GLU A 131 -14.03 -17.34 1.23
CA GLU A 131 -13.44 -16.80 2.46
C GLU A 131 -14.14 -15.50 2.90
N ASP A 132 -14.09 -15.22 4.20
CA ASP A 132 -14.69 -14.00 4.79
C ASP A 132 -13.67 -12.84 4.77
N CYS A 133 -13.88 -11.86 3.89
CA CYS A 133 -13.01 -10.69 3.77
C CYS A 133 -12.91 -9.87 5.06
N LEU A 134 -14.01 -9.75 5.83
CA LEU A 134 -14.00 -8.98 7.07
C LEU A 134 -13.20 -9.70 8.15
N ALA A 135 -13.32 -11.02 8.22
CA ALA A 135 -12.49 -11.82 9.13
C ALA A 135 -11.00 -11.76 8.76
N VAL A 136 -10.67 -11.76 7.46
CA VAL A 136 -9.30 -11.56 6.97
C VAL A 136 -8.79 -10.18 7.36
N GLU A 137 -9.56 -9.12 7.10
CA GLU A 137 -9.20 -7.73 7.45
C GLU A 137 -8.91 -7.57 8.94
N HIS A 138 -9.81 -8.04 9.81
CA HIS A 138 -9.61 -7.98 11.25
C HIS A 138 -8.41 -8.81 11.73
N ALA A 139 -8.08 -9.92 11.06
CA ALA A 139 -6.88 -10.68 11.36
C ALA A 139 -5.61 -9.90 11.00
N MET A 140 -5.61 -9.19 9.86
CA MET A 140 -4.50 -8.32 9.45
C MET A 140 -4.30 -7.16 10.42
N TRP A 141 -5.39 -6.51 10.86
CA TRP A 141 -5.32 -5.41 11.84
C TRP A 141 -4.63 -5.83 13.14
N LYS A 142 -4.91 -7.03 13.65
CA LYS A 142 -4.22 -7.55 14.84
C LYS A 142 -2.71 -7.68 14.63
N LEU A 143 -2.26 -8.10 13.44
CA LEU A 143 -0.84 -8.20 13.11
C LEU A 143 -0.20 -6.80 13.03
N LEU A 144 -0.89 -5.85 12.41
CA LEU A 144 -0.44 -4.46 12.28
C LEU A 144 -0.36 -3.76 13.65
N ASP A 145 -1.35 -3.98 14.52
CA ASP A 145 -1.35 -3.46 15.89
C ASP A 145 -0.16 -4.00 16.70
N GLN A 146 0.10 -5.30 16.61
CA GLN A 146 1.26 -5.93 17.26
C GLN A 146 2.59 -5.36 16.75
N ARG A 147 2.64 -5.04 15.46
CA ARG A 147 3.80 -4.41 14.82
C ARG A 147 3.97 -2.93 15.22
N GLY A 148 2.93 -2.30 15.76
CA GLY A 148 2.88 -0.87 16.03
C GLY A 148 2.81 -0.02 14.76
N ALA A 149 2.23 -0.57 13.69
CA ALA A 149 1.91 0.17 12.48
C ALA A 149 0.67 1.04 12.71
N HIS A 150 0.60 2.18 12.00
CA HIS A 150 -0.58 3.03 11.97
C HIS A 150 -1.35 2.84 10.67
N TYR A 151 -2.67 2.87 10.76
CA TYR A 151 -3.57 2.82 9.61
C TYR A 151 -4.89 3.52 9.97
N PRO A 152 -5.55 4.21 9.02
CA PRO A 152 -5.09 4.50 7.65
C PRO A 152 -3.91 5.49 7.64
N ALA A 153 -3.03 5.39 6.64
CA ALA A 153 -1.82 6.21 6.51
C ALA A 153 -2.05 7.52 5.74
N GLU A 154 -2.59 7.43 4.52
CA GLU A 154 -2.83 8.58 3.63
C GLU A 154 -4.27 8.63 3.07
N HIS A 155 -4.98 7.51 3.04
CA HIS A 155 -6.32 7.41 2.43
C HIS A 155 -7.46 7.86 3.35
N ASN A 156 -7.16 8.25 4.59
CA ASN A 156 -8.15 8.61 5.62
C ASN A 156 -9.08 7.43 6.00
N VAL A 157 -9.94 7.61 7.00
CA VAL A 157 -10.72 6.51 7.59
C VAL A 157 -11.91 6.07 6.74
N GLY A 158 -12.43 6.97 5.89
CA GLY A 158 -13.60 6.71 5.05
C GLY A 158 -14.74 6.10 5.88
N HIS A 159 -15.31 4.98 5.43
CA HIS A 159 -16.19 4.15 6.26
C HIS A 159 -15.58 2.77 6.55
N LEU A 160 -14.30 2.59 6.22
CA LEU A 160 -13.59 1.32 6.33
C LEU A 160 -12.95 1.18 7.71
N TYR A 161 -12.40 2.27 8.24
CA TYR A 161 -11.67 2.26 9.50
C TYR A 161 -12.43 2.99 10.61
N PRO A 162 -12.30 2.53 11.87
CA PRO A 162 -12.75 3.32 13.02
C PRO A 162 -11.91 4.59 13.14
N ALA A 163 -12.54 5.76 13.31
CA ALA A 163 -11.81 6.98 13.63
C ALA A 163 -11.24 6.92 15.05
N ALA A 164 -9.95 7.23 15.17
CA ALA A 164 -9.31 7.43 16.47
C ALA A 164 -10.03 8.56 17.27
N PRO A 165 -10.01 8.52 18.61
CA PRO A 165 -10.74 9.47 19.44
C PRO A 165 -10.49 10.95 19.06
N ALA A 166 -9.22 11.34 18.89
CA ALA A 166 -8.85 12.70 18.51
C ALA A 166 -9.43 13.13 17.16
N LEU A 167 -9.49 12.21 16.18
CA LEU A 167 -10.04 12.48 14.86
C LEU A 167 -11.56 12.61 14.90
N ARG A 168 -12.23 11.75 15.68
CA ARG A 168 -13.67 11.84 15.92
C ARG A 168 -14.06 13.15 16.61
N ASP A 169 -13.28 13.56 17.61
CA ASP A 169 -13.52 14.81 18.34
C ASP A 169 -13.28 16.02 17.43
N PHE A 170 -12.27 15.96 16.56
CA PHE A 170 -12.04 16.95 15.52
C PHE A 170 -13.22 17.04 14.54
N TYR A 171 -13.74 15.91 14.03
CA TYR A 171 -14.93 15.92 13.16
C TYR A 171 -16.14 16.55 13.84
N ARG A 172 -16.40 16.21 15.11
CA ARG A 172 -17.48 16.81 15.92
C ARG A 172 -17.32 18.30 16.11
N SER A 173 -16.09 18.79 16.27
CA SER A 173 -15.83 20.22 16.45
C SER A 173 -16.15 21.05 15.20
N LEU A 174 -15.94 20.47 14.01
CA LEU A 174 -16.19 21.14 12.73
C LEU A 174 -17.63 21.01 12.25
N ASP A 175 -18.28 19.86 12.50
CA ASP A 175 -19.67 19.60 12.13
C ASP A 175 -20.49 19.13 13.34
N PRO A 176 -20.82 20.03 14.29
CA PRO A 176 -21.56 19.65 15.50
C PRO A 176 -22.95 19.08 15.22
N THR A 177 -23.50 19.25 14.00
CA THR A 177 -24.84 18.75 13.62
C THR A 177 -24.81 17.47 12.76
N ASN A 178 -23.63 16.97 12.42
CA ASN A 178 -23.40 15.75 11.63
C ASN A 178 -24.15 15.74 10.27
N ARG A 179 -23.99 16.80 9.48
CA ARG A 179 -24.64 16.98 8.16
C ARG A 179 -23.68 16.85 6.98
N PHE A 180 -22.38 16.96 7.21
CA PHE A 180 -21.35 16.88 6.17
C PHE A 180 -20.63 15.54 6.27
N ASN A 181 -20.93 14.63 5.33
CA ASN A 181 -20.34 13.30 5.24
C ASN A 181 -20.53 12.42 6.51
N ALA A 182 -21.78 12.34 6.99
CA ALA A 182 -22.13 11.65 8.23
C ALA A 182 -21.69 10.17 8.25
N GLY A 183 -21.20 9.72 9.40
CA GLY A 183 -20.75 8.35 9.64
C GLY A 183 -19.34 8.02 9.18
N ILE A 184 -18.56 9.02 8.76
CA ILE A 184 -17.14 8.86 8.46
C ILE A 184 -16.38 8.34 9.70
N GLY A 185 -15.46 7.41 9.52
CA GLY A 185 -14.73 6.78 10.62
C GLY A 185 -15.58 5.83 11.46
N GLN A 186 -16.61 5.24 10.85
CA GLN A 186 -17.61 4.41 11.52
C GLN A 186 -18.30 5.12 12.70
N THR A 187 -18.45 6.44 12.64
CA THR A 187 -19.23 7.21 13.62
C THR A 187 -20.73 7.11 13.35
N SER A 188 -21.55 7.75 14.19
CA SER A 188 -23.00 7.86 13.94
C SER A 188 -23.28 8.50 12.58
N LYS A 189 -24.31 7.99 11.90
CA LYS A 189 -24.91 8.57 10.67
C LYS A 189 -26.10 9.48 10.98
N GLN A 190 -26.49 9.61 12.25
CA GLN A 190 -27.65 10.39 12.66
C GLN A 190 -27.27 11.85 12.91
N LYS A 191 -28.26 12.72 12.70
CA LYS A 191 -28.14 14.15 12.99
C LYS A 191 -27.74 14.36 14.46
N ASP A 192 -26.93 15.39 14.71
CA ASP A 192 -26.47 15.78 16.05
C ASP A 192 -25.74 14.63 16.80
N TRP A 193 -25.14 13.70 16.04
CA TRP A 193 -24.28 12.59 16.51
C TRP A 193 -24.97 11.55 17.42
N GLN A 194 -26.30 11.39 17.33
CA GLN A 194 -27.09 10.44 18.12
C GLN A 194 -26.93 8.97 17.72
#